data_AF-A0A7C0ZJW9-F1
#
_entry.id   AF-A0A7C0ZJW9-F1
#
_cell.length_a   1.000
_cell.length_b   1.000
_cell.length_c   1.000
_cell.angle_alpha   90.00
_cell.angle_beta   90.00
_cell.angle_gamma   90.00
#
_symmetry.space_group_name_H-M   'P 1'
#
loop_
_entity.id
_entity.type
_entity.pdbx_description
1 polymer ?
#
loop_
_entity_poly.entity_id
_entity_poly.type
_entity_poly.pdbx_seq_one_letter_code
_entity_poly.pdbx_strand_id
1 'polypeptide(L)'
;LEALKNGDIDILPDLAPSIKRESLYLFNREPVFYNWALLYKRPGENIQSFYDLKGKRLAICSKSIHGIYIKNTLKQLGIHCDYVECSNYMEVFDAISNGNADAGVVNRIFGQLMEDKYRVERTSIVFNLTPVKFAFPKNFKRKKIINDIDEDLKRMKEDKESIYYRLIDKYFSGAERPRILNAFTAEKLNLYFRVILMLLLIIYITKKWKIMLKIQGYWLLLCGLGFSLIAWITDFVLLLTRNPYIFYFDLVLFMVSAVFIGAWFLLIVMREEGKL
;
A
#
# COMPACT_ATOMS: atom_id res chain seq x y z
N LEU A 1 35.19 -5.55 23.54
CA LEU A 1 36.19 -5.35 22.46
C LEU A 1 37.59 -5.72 22.94
N GLU A 2 38.06 -5.20 24.07
CA GLU A 2 39.36 -5.63 24.64
C GLU A 2 39.46 -7.15 24.82
N ALA A 3 38.41 -7.82 25.32
CA ALA A 3 38.38 -9.29 25.41
C ALA A 3 38.62 -9.99 24.05
N LEU A 4 38.07 -9.47 22.95
CA LEU A 4 38.30 -10.02 21.60
C LEU A 4 39.72 -9.73 21.11
N LYS A 5 40.25 -8.55 21.45
CA LYS A 5 41.61 -8.13 21.08
C LYS A 5 42.67 -8.96 21.80
N ASN A 6 42.43 -9.28 23.06
CA ASN A 6 43.31 -10.08 23.90
C ASN A 6 43.20 -11.59 23.62
N GLY A 7 42.14 -12.02 22.94
CA GLY A 7 41.87 -13.42 22.67
C GLY A 7 41.16 -14.15 23.81
N ASP A 8 40.62 -13.42 24.79
CA ASP A 8 39.81 -13.96 25.89
C ASP A 8 38.46 -14.51 25.37
N ILE A 9 38.00 -13.99 24.23
CA ILE A 9 36.87 -14.53 23.47
C ILE A 9 37.27 -14.79 22.02
N ASP A 10 36.76 -15.88 21.45
CA ASP A 10 37.06 -16.30 20.09
C ASP A 10 36.23 -15.57 19.03
N ILE A 11 34.99 -15.20 19.36
CA ILE A 11 34.01 -14.63 18.44
C ILE A 11 33.19 -13.57 19.17
N LEU A 12 33.00 -12.42 18.52
CA LEU A 12 32.02 -11.41 18.93
C LEU A 12 30.87 -11.39 17.91
N PRO A 13 29.61 -11.65 18.34
CA PRO A 13 28.53 -11.93 17.41
C PRO A 13 27.97 -10.70 16.66
N ASP A 14 28.13 -9.51 17.24
CA ASP A 14 27.51 -8.28 16.73
C ASP A 14 28.56 -7.16 16.67
N LEU A 15 29.24 -7.07 15.52
CA LEU A 15 30.13 -5.94 15.26
C LEU A 15 30.06 -5.48 13.81
N ALA A 16 29.77 -4.19 13.65
CA ALA A 16 29.91 -3.51 12.37
C ALA A 16 31.40 -3.31 12.00
N PRO A 17 31.82 -3.67 10.77
CA PRO A 17 33.16 -3.39 10.28
C PRO A 17 33.37 -1.88 10.09
N SER A 18 34.62 -1.46 10.22
CA SER A 18 35.10 -0.12 9.86
C SER A 18 36.58 -0.20 9.60
N ILE A 19 37.17 0.77 8.89
CA ILE A 19 38.62 0.79 8.58
C ILE A 19 39.46 0.56 9.85
N LYS A 20 39.12 1.23 10.95
CA LYS A 20 39.80 1.07 12.24
C LYS A 20 39.60 -0.31 12.87
N ARG A 21 38.43 -0.95 12.68
CA ARG A 21 38.14 -2.27 13.25
C ARG A 21 38.73 -3.40 12.40
N GLU A 22 38.74 -3.24 11.08
CA GLU A 22 39.32 -4.22 10.15
C GLU A 22 40.85 -4.30 10.26
N SER A 23 41.51 -3.22 10.70
CA SER A 23 42.93 -3.29 11.06
C SER A 23 43.17 -4.11 12.33
N LEU A 24 42.20 -4.15 13.26
CA LEU A 24 42.32 -4.79 14.58
C LEU A 24 41.70 -6.19 14.68
N TYR A 25 40.75 -6.53 13.82
CA TYR A 25 39.98 -7.76 13.87
C TYR A 25 39.85 -8.39 12.49
N LEU A 26 39.42 -9.64 12.46
CA LEU A 26 38.91 -10.28 11.26
C LEU A 26 37.39 -10.28 11.31
N PHE A 27 36.79 -10.32 10.14
CA PHE A 27 35.35 -10.45 9.99
C PHE A 27 35.03 -11.57 9.01
N ASN A 28 33.88 -12.20 9.20
CA ASN A 28 33.31 -13.05 8.17
C ASN A 28 32.86 -12.21 6.96
N ARG A 29 32.71 -12.83 5.79
CA ARG A 29 32.38 -12.14 4.54
C ARG A 29 30.90 -11.84 4.42
N GLU A 30 30.06 -12.85 4.64
CA GLU A 30 28.60 -12.78 4.49
C GLU A 30 28.00 -12.06 5.71
N PRO A 31 27.42 -10.86 5.58
CA PRO A 31 26.81 -10.18 6.72
C PRO A 31 25.78 -11.06 7.41
N VAL A 32 25.68 -11.07 8.73
CA VAL A 32 24.60 -11.82 9.40
C VAL A 32 23.26 -11.15 9.04
N PHE A 33 23.18 -9.82 9.23
CA PHE A 33 22.07 -8.98 8.78
C PHE A 33 22.58 -7.56 8.55
N TYR A 34 21.71 -6.67 8.06
CA TYR A 34 22.03 -5.24 7.93
C TYR A 34 21.24 -4.43 8.96
N ASN A 35 21.92 -3.47 9.57
CA ASN A 35 21.31 -2.49 10.47
C ASN A 35 21.53 -1.10 9.89
N TRP A 36 20.70 -0.13 10.26
CA TRP A 36 20.83 1.24 9.78
C TRP A 36 20.55 2.23 10.89
N ALA A 37 21.02 3.46 10.70
CA ALA A 37 20.70 4.57 11.55
C ALA A 37 19.29 5.08 11.26
N LEU A 38 18.58 5.48 12.30
CA LEU A 38 17.31 6.19 12.21
C LEU A 38 17.41 7.47 13.04
N LEU A 39 16.96 8.58 12.47
CA LEU A 39 16.86 9.84 13.18
C LEU A 39 15.51 9.91 13.90
N TYR A 40 15.56 10.22 15.19
CA TYR A 40 14.40 10.56 16.00
C TYR A 40 14.44 12.05 16.31
N LYS A 41 13.27 12.64 16.47
CA LYS A 41 13.10 14.05 16.80
C LYS A 41 12.28 14.20 18.07
N ARG A 42 12.41 15.34 18.74
CA ARG A 42 11.50 15.70 19.83
C ARG A 42 10.10 15.96 19.25
N PRO A 43 9.01 15.55 19.93
CA PRO A 43 7.67 15.83 19.46
C PRO A 43 7.45 17.31 19.17
N GLY A 44 6.83 17.60 18.02
CA GLY A 44 6.57 18.97 17.54
C GLY A 44 7.71 19.62 16.73
N GLU A 45 8.91 19.02 16.68
CA GLU A 45 9.95 19.51 15.77
C GLU A 45 9.59 19.19 14.31
N ASN A 46 9.88 20.13 13.40
CA ASN A 46 9.71 19.92 11.96
C ASN A 46 11.05 19.52 11.32
N ILE A 47 11.39 18.24 11.39
CA ILE A 47 12.61 17.68 10.81
C ILE A 47 12.20 16.58 9.82
N GLN A 48 12.39 16.84 8.52
CA GLN A 48 12.01 15.94 7.43
C GLN A 48 13.22 15.53 6.58
N SER A 49 14.33 16.29 6.67
CA SER A 49 15.57 16.05 5.96
C SER A 49 16.79 16.41 6.82
N PHE A 50 18.00 16.06 6.35
CA PHE A 50 19.23 16.49 7.04
C PHE A 50 19.40 18.00 7.08
N TYR A 51 18.86 18.75 6.11
CA TYR A 51 18.98 20.21 6.08
C TYR A 51 18.25 20.89 7.24
N ASP A 52 17.16 20.27 7.72
CA ASP A 52 16.38 20.77 8.85
C ASP A 52 17.12 20.64 10.20
N LEU A 53 18.27 19.95 10.21
CA LEU A 53 19.16 19.86 11.38
C LEU A 53 20.01 21.11 11.57
N LYS A 54 20.05 22.02 10.59
CA LYS A 54 20.86 23.25 10.69
C LYS A 54 20.49 24.05 11.94
N GLY A 55 21.49 24.29 12.80
CA GLY A 55 21.34 25.01 14.07
C GLY A 55 20.55 24.25 15.15
N LYS A 56 20.28 22.95 14.95
CA LYS A 56 19.61 22.09 15.94
C LYS A 56 20.62 21.43 16.85
N ARG A 57 20.17 21.08 18.06
CA ARG A 57 20.91 20.22 18.99
C ARG A 57 20.69 18.77 18.60
N LEU A 58 21.74 18.09 18.16
CA LEU A 58 21.68 16.71 17.70
C LEU A 58 22.41 15.78 18.67
N ALA A 59 21.65 14.94 19.38
CA ALA A 59 22.19 13.91 20.26
C ALA A 59 22.74 12.72 19.47
N ILE A 60 23.99 12.34 19.75
CA ILE A 60 24.66 11.23 19.07
C ILE A 60 25.46 10.38 20.04
N CYS A 61 25.50 9.07 19.81
CA CYS A 61 26.47 8.21 20.47
C CYS A 61 27.81 8.28 19.71
N SER A 62 28.79 9.02 20.22
CA SER A 62 30.06 9.31 19.52
C SER A 62 30.90 8.07 19.23
N LYS A 63 30.73 7.01 20.03
CA LYS A 63 31.42 5.74 19.88
C LYS A 63 30.72 4.79 18.89
N SER A 64 29.50 5.14 18.47
CA SER A 64 28.73 4.35 17.50
C SER A 64 29.15 4.65 16.06
N ILE A 65 29.03 3.65 15.19
CA ILE A 65 29.31 3.81 13.76
C ILE A 65 28.36 4.84 13.11
N HIS A 66 27.12 4.93 13.61
CA HIS A 66 26.11 5.86 13.12
C HIS A 66 26.38 7.31 13.55
N GLY A 67 26.82 7.52 14.80
CA GLY A 67 27.22 8.84 15.30
C GLY A 67 28.45 9.42 14.58
N ILE A 68 29.44 8.57 14.30
CA ILE A 68 30.62 8.98 13.50
C ILE A 68 30.20 9.31 12.06
N TYR A 69 29.34 8.48 11.45
CA TYR A 69 28.88 8.69 10.09
C TYR A 69 28.10 10.00 9.94
N ILE A 70 27.09 10.26 10.79
CA ILE A 70 26.26 11.47 10.66
C ILE A 70 27.10 12.75 10.80
N LYS A 71 28.06 12.77 11.74
CA LYS A 71 29.00 13.90 11.89
C LYS A 71 29.76 14.19 10.61
N ASN A 72 30.30 13.15 9.97
CA ASN A 72 31.04 13.29 8.73
C ASN A 72 30.14 13.73 7.57
N THR A 73 28.94 13.15 7.46
CA THR A 73 27.95 13.51 6.44
C THR A 73 27.51 14.97 6.56
N LEU A 74 27.12 15.43 7.75
CA LEU A 74 26.69 16.82 7.96
C LEU A 74 27.83 17.81 7.70
N LYS A 75 29.07 17.45 8.10
CA LYS A 75 30.25 18.25 7.78
C LYS A 75 30.48 18.37 6.26
N GLN A 76 30.35 17.27 5.51
CA GLN A 76 30.48 17.28 4.04
C GLN A 76 29.37 18.08 3.35
N LEU A 77 28.17 18.09 3.93
CA LEU A 77 27.04 18.87 3.44
C LEU A 77 27.07 20.35 3.87
N GLY A 78 28.03 20.77 4.68
CA GLY A 78 28.08 22.14 5.22
C GLY A 78 26.94 22.46 6.20
N ILE A 79 26.35 21.44 6.82
CA ILE A 79 25.26 21.58 7.78
C ILE A 79 25.86 21.60 9.19
N HIS A 80 25.71 22.73 9.88
CA HIS A 80 26.19 22.91 11.25
C HIS A 80 25.09 22.56 12.25
N CYS A 81 25.41 21.69 13.20
CA CYS A 81 24.56 21.27 14.32
C CYS A 81 25.34 21.38 15.62
N ASP A 82 24.64 21.61 16.73
CA ASP A 82 25.22 21.53 18.07
C ASP A 82 25.14 20.08 18.55
N TYR A 83 26.29 19.39 18.62
CA TYR A 83 26.30 17.99 18.99
C TYR A 83 26.19 17.80 20.51
N VAL A 84 25.20 17.00 20.93
CA VAL A 84 25.09 16.49 22.29
C VAL A 84 25.72 15.09 22.32
N GLU A 85 26.92 14.98 22.85
CA GLU A 85 27.67 13.71 22.90
C GLU A 85 27.12 12.79 24.00
N CYS A 86 26.65 11.61 23.61
CA CYS A 86 26.12 10.59 24.50
C CYS A 86 27.04 9.36 24.52
N SER A 87 27.05 8.64 25.63
CA SER A 87 27.87 7.43 25.80
C SER A 87 27.21 6.18 25.19
N ASN A 88 25.88 6.17 25.07
CA ASN A 88 25.08 5.06 24.57
C ASN A 88 23.76 5.59 23.96
N TYR A 89 22.94 4.70 23.37
CA TYR A 89 21.68 5.10 22.73
C TYR A 89 20.55 5.46 23.72
N MET A 90 20.59 4.99 24.97
CA MET A 90 19.61 5.38 25.99
C MET A 90 19.76 6.87 26.31
N GLU A 91 20.99 7.33 26.54
CA GLU A 91 21.29 8.75 26.75
C GLU A 91 20.88 9.64 25.56
N VAL A 92 20.90 9.10 24.33
CA VAL A 92 20.39 9.84 23.16
C VAL A 92 18.87 10.06 23.28
N PHE A 93 18.11 9.03 23.63
CA PHE A 93 16.66 9.15 23.80
C PHE A 93 16.27 9.97 25.04
N ASP A 94 17.04 9.86 26.12
CA ASP A 94 16.92 10.74 27.30
C ASP A 94 17.13 12.21 26.92
N ALA A 95 18.16 12.51 26.14
CA ALA A 95 18.46 13.88 25.71
C ALA A 95 17.31 14.48 24.89
N ILE A 96 16.69 13.71 23.99
CA ILE A 96 15.53 14.16 23.22
C ILE A 96 14.31 14.35 24.15
N SER A 97 14.01 13.35 24.97
CA SER A 97 12.81 13.33 25.83
C SER A 97 12.82 14.45 26.87
N ASN A 98 13.98 14.76 27.42
CA ASN A 98 14.18 15.84 28.39
C ASN A 98 14.31 17.22 27.73
N GLY A 99 14.27 17.29 26.39
CA GLY A 99 14.41 18.54 25.65
C GLY A 99 15.82 19.13 25.62
N ASN A 100 16.83 18.34 25.98
CA ASN A 100 18.25 18.70 25.87
C ASN A 100 18.77 18.60 24.43
N ALA A 101 18.08 17.85 23.57
CA ALA A 101 18.32 17.76 22.15
C ALA A 101 17.01 17.90 21.35
N ASP A 102 17.10 18.41 20.13
CA ASP A 102 15.95 18.56 19.22
C ASP A 102 15.79 17.31 18.34
N ALA A 103 16.89 16.61 18.07
CA ALA A 103 16.93 15.33 17.41
C ALA A 103 18.04 14.43 17.96
N GLY A 104 18.00 13.14 17.61
CA GLY A 104 19.11 12.24 17.89
C GLY A 104 19.13 11.00 17.00
N VAL A 105 20.28 10.35 16.97
CA VAL A 105 20.57 9.23 16.08
C VAL A 105 20.79 7.95 16.88
N VAL A 106 20.01 6.93 16.56
CA VAL A 106 20.16 5.57 17.10
C VAL A 106 20.13 4.54 15.97
N ASN A 107 20.47 3.29 16.25
CA ASN A 107 20.23 2.22 15.28
C ASN A 107 18.74 1.82 15.26
N ARG A 108 18.28 1.24 14.15
CA ARG A 108 16.87 0.84 13.99
C ARG A 108 16.38 -0.06 15.11
N ILE A 109 17.15 -1.09 15.47
CA ILE A 109 16.72 -2.13 16.42
C ILE A 109 16.45 -1.50 17.79
N PHE A 110 17.39 -0.69 18.28
CA PHE A 110 17.22 0.06 19.52
C PHE A 110 16.02 0.99 19.45
N GLY A 111 15.91 1.78 18.37
CA GLY A 111 14.80 2.71 18.20
C GLY A 111 13.44 2.00 18.26
N GLN A 112 13.29 0.91 17.52
CA GLN A 112 12.05 0.11 17.49
C GLN A 112 11.70 -0.54 18.83
N LEU A 113 12.69 -0.88 19.67
CA LEU A 113 12.45 -1.48 20.99
C LEU A 113 12.15 -0.45 22.09
N MET A 114 12.58 0.79 21.89
CA MET A 114 12.59 1.80 22.93
C MET A 114 11.70 3.01 22.63
N GLU A 115 11.30 3.27 21.38
CA GLU A 115 10.57 4.49 21.02
C GLU A 115 9.29 4.71 21.84
N ASP A 116 8.53 3.65 22.13
CA ASP A 116 7.30 3.75 22.94
C ASP A 116 7.56 4.07 24.42
N LYS A 117 8.80 3.91 24.89
CA LYS A 117 9.20 4.16 26.28
C LYS A 117 9.70 5.58 26.51
N TYR A 118 9.87 6.37 25.45
CA TYR A 118 10.44 7.70 25.50
C TYR A 118 9.55 8.71 24.78
N ARG A 119 9.70 9.99 25.13
CA ARG A 119 8.97 11.07 24.46
C ARG A 119 9.73 11.50 23.20
N VAL A 120 9.71 10.64 22.19
CA VAL A 120 10.41 10.82 20.91
C VAL A 120 9.49 10.52 19.73
N GLU A 121 9.74 11.14 18.58
CA GLU A 121 9.05 10.86 17.33
C GLU A 121 10.02 10.29 16.29
N ARG A 122 9.63 9.18 15.67
CA ARG A 122 10.37 8.59 14.55
C ARG A 122 10.26 9.49 13.32
N THR A 123 11.37 9.73 12.64
CA THR A 123 11.38 10.37 11.30
C THR A 123 11.50 9.34 10.18
N SER A 124 11.31 9.77 8.94
CA SER A 124 11.59 8.97 7.74
C SER A 124 13.08 8.94 7.37
N ILE A 125 13.94 9.67 8.09
CA ILE A 125 15.35 9.82 7.78
C ILE A 125 16.13 8.58 8.26
N VAL A 126 16.29 7.63 7.35
CA VAL A 126 17.15 6.45 7.50
C VAL A 126 18.46 6.66 6.76
N PHE A 127 19.58 6.18 7.32
CA PHE A 127 20.88 6.29 6.66
C PHE A 127 21.90 5.27 7.19
N ASN A 128 23.08 5.21 6.56
CA ASN A 128 24.20 4.39 6.98
C ASN A 128 23.83 2.89 7.15
N LEU A 129 23.36 2.28 6.06
CA LEU A 129 23.12 0.84 6.00
C LEU A 129 24.45 0.10 6.23
N THR A 130 24.56 -0.54 7.37
CA THR A 130 25.80 -1.12 7.89
C THR A 130 25.64 -2.63 8.06
N PRO A 131 26.54 -3.44 7.51
CA PRO A 131 26.51 -4.88 7.75
C PRO A 131 26.88 -5.18 9.20
N VAL A 132 26.12 -6.06 9.84
CA VAL A 132 26.49 -6.66 11.13
C VAL A 132 27.15 -8.00 10.84
N LYS A 133 28.34 -8.19 11.39
CA LYS A 133 29.20 -9.34 11.11
C LYS A 133 29.73 -9.94 12.41
N PHE A 134 30.13 -11.19 12.29
CA PHE A 134 30.94 -11.85 13.31
C PHE A 134 32.37 -11.34 13.22
N ALA A 135 32.91 -10.95 14.37
CA ALA A 135 34.29 -10.51 14.50
C ALA A 135 35.13 -11.52 15.27
N PHE A 136 36.38 -11.68 14.86
CA PHE A 136 37.35 -12.63 15.41
C PHE A 136 38.66 -11.89 15.74
N PRO A 137 39.49 -12.39 16.68
CA PRO A 137 40.82 -11.86 16.93
C PRO A 137 41.66 -11.78 15.65
N LYS A 138 42.52 -10.76 15.48
CA LYS A 138 43.30 -10.57 14.23
C LYS A 138 44.12 -11.80 13.84
N ASN A 139 44.66 -12.48 14.84
CA ASN A 139 45.49 -13.68 14.75
C ASN A 139 44.69 -14.99 14.86
N PHE A 140 43.36 -14.96 14.67
CA PHE A 140 42.52 -16.16 14.77
C PHE A 140 42.99 -17.25 13.79
N LYS A 141 43.44 -18.37 14.35
CA LYS A 141 44.11 -19.45 13.60
C LYS A 141 43.15 -20.33 12.80
N ARG A 142 41.92 -20.51 13.28
CA ARG A 142 40.93 -21.44 12.70
C ARG A 142 40.12 -20.79 11.58
N LYS A 143 40.79 -20.32 10.53
CA LYS A 143 40.15 -19.60 9.40
C LYS A 143 39.03 -20.39 8.72
N LYS A 144 39.13 -21.72 8.72
CA LYS A 144 38.08 -22.61 8.21
C LYS A 144 36.72 -22.34 8.85
N ILE A 145 36.67 -22.07 10.16
CA ILE A 145 35.42 -21.75 10.87
C ILE A 145 34.75 -20.50 10.29
N ILE A 146 35.54 -19.48 9.90
CA ILE A 146 35.00 -18.25 9.31
C ILE A 146 34.34 -18.57 7.96
N ASN A 147 34.99 -19.40 7.14
CA ASN A 147 34.46 -19.81 5.84
C ASN A 147 33.21 -20.69 5.99
N ASP A 148 33.23 -21.67 6.90
CA ASP A 148 32.09 -22.55 7.16
C ASP A 148 30.87 -21.72 7.61
N ILE A 149 31.07 -20.71 8.46
CA ILE A 149 30.03 -19.77 8.86
C ILE A 149 29.48 -18.98 7.66
N ASP A 150 30.35 -18.48 6.78
CA ASP A 150 29.93 -17.74 5.58
C ASP A 150 29.10 -18.62 4.63
N GLU A 151 29.51 -19.88 4.43
CA GLU A 151 28.78 -20.86 3.61
C GLU A 151 27.41 -21.21 4.23
N ASP A 152 27.36 -21.42 5.54
CA ASP A 152 26.11 -21.69 6.26
C ASP A 152 25.15 -20.50 6.21
N LEU A 153 25.64 -19.28 6.44
CA LEU A 153 24.84 -18.06 6.32
C LEU A 153 24.28 -17.90 4.92
N LYS A 154 25.10 -18.12 3.89
CA LYS A 154 24.65 -18.05 2.49
C LYS A 154 23.55 -19.08 2.21
N ARG A 155 23.78 -20.34 2.56
CA ARG A 155 22.80 -21.43 2.40
C ARG A 155 21.49 -21.14 3.11
N MET A 156 21.54 -20.66 4.35
CA MET A 156 20.33 -20.30 5.10
C MET A 156 19.60 -19.09 4.50
N LYS A 157 20.30 -18.13 3.90
CA LYS A 157 19.65 -16.96 3.29
C LYS A 157 18.99 -17.25 1.95
N GLU A 158 19.48 -18.23 1.22
CA GLU A 158 18.90 -18.73 -0.03
C GLU A 158 17.57 -19.47 0.22
N ASP A 159 17.46 -20.19 1.34
CA ASP A 159 16.23 -20.87 1.76
C ASP A 159 15.34 -19.96 2.64
N LYS A 160 14.16 -19.57 2.13
CA LYS A 160 13.20 -18.72 2.85
C LYS A 160 12.55 -19.40 4.06
N GLU A 161 12.55 -20.72 4.10
CA GLU A 161 12.01 -21.51 5.21
C GLU A 161 13.09 -21.88 6.25
N SER A 162 14.31 -21.37 6.08
CA SER A 162 15.42 -21.66 6.97
C SER A 162 15.21 -21.11 8.38
N ILE A 163 15.98 -21.66 9.34
CA ILE A 163 16.00 -21.15 10.72
C ILE A 163 16.41 -19.68 10.79
N TYR A 164 17.22 -19.20 9.84
CA TYR A 164 17.63 -17.79 9.79
C TYR A 164 16.44 -16.86 9.72
N TYR A 165 15.51 -17.06 8.76
CA TYR A 165 14.35 -16.17 8.63
C TYR A 165 13.38 -16.30 9.81
N ARG A 166 13.22 -17.51 10.38
CA ARG A 166 12.43 -17.69 11.61
C ARG A 166 12.99 -16.88 12.79
N LEU A 167 14.31 -16.85 12.95
CA LEU A 167 14.97 -16.07 14.02
C LEU A 167 14.93 -14.58 13.73
N ILE A 168 15.15 -14.17 12.47
CA ILE A 168 15.07 -12.76 12.08
C ILE A 168 13.68 -12.21 12.36
N ASP A 169 12.64 -12.95 12.00
CA ASP A 169 11.28 -12.56 12.32
C ASP A 169 11.09 -12.51 13.84
N LYS A 170 11.37 -13.61 14.56
CA LYS A 170 11.15 -13.66 16.00
C LYS A 170 11.78 -12.50 16.79
N TYR A 171 13.01 -12.10 16.45
CA TYR A 171 13.77 -11.12 17.24
C TYR A 171 13.82 -9.71 16.64
N PHE A 172 13.58 -9.54 15.34
CA PHE A 172 13.73 -8.25 14.67
C PHE A 172 12.46 -7.76 13.94
N SER A 173 11.40 -8.58 13.86
CA SER A 173 10.11 -8.17 13.27
C SER A 173 9.18 -7.45 14.25
N GLY A 174 9.65 -6.35 14.82
CA GLY A 174 8.79 -5.17 15.02
C GLY A 174 8.71 -4.29 13.76
N ALA A 175 9.30 -4.74 12.64
CA ALA A 175 8.76 -4.41 11.33
C ALA A 175 7.48 -5.22 11.16
N GLU A 176 6.34 -4.54 11.09
CA GLU A 176 5.25 -5.03 10.27
C GLU A 176 5.88 -5.56 8.98
N ARG A 177 5.72 -6.85 8.71
CA ARG A 177 5.74 -7.27 7.32
C ARG A 177 4.80 -6.28 6.63
N PRO A 178 5.15 -5.60 5.52
CA PRO A 178 4.08 -5.30 4.61
C PRO A 178 3.45 -6.68 4.37
N ARG A 179 2.19 -6.86 4.79
CA ARG A 179 1.41 -8.06 4.55
C ARG A 179 1.21 -8.17 3.03
N ILE A 180 2.29 -8.42 2.31
CA ILE A 180 2.30 -8.76 0.90
C ILE A 180 2.31 -10.29 0.81
N LEU A 181 1.41 -10.93 1.56
CA LEU A 181 0.98 -12.31 1.39
C LEU A 181 -0.28 -12.51 2.24
N ASN A 182 -1.28 -11.71 1.85
CA ASN A 182 -2.72 -12.00 1.78
C ASN A 182 -3.37 -10.72 1.23
N ALA A 183 -2.92 -10.27 0.05
CA ALA A 183 -3.53 -9.12 -0.64
C ALA A 183 -4.98 -9.39 -1.09
N PHE A 184 -5.46 -10.62 -0.90
CA PHE A 184 -6.85 -11.01 -0.92
C PHE A 184 -7.33 -11.25 0.52
N THR A 185 -7.47 -10.18 1.31
CA THR A 185 -8.35 -10.31 2.49
C THR A 185 -9.74 -10.69 1.99
N ALA A 186 -10.43 -11.58 2.71
CA ALA A 186 -11.77 -12.04 2.32
C ALA A 186 -12.72 -10.87 2.00
N GLU A 187 -12.50 -9.72 2.62
CA GLU A 187 -13.21 -8.46 2.37
C GLU A 187 -12.98 -7.89 0.96
N LYS A 188 -11.74 -7.88 0.45
CA LYS A 188 -11.46 -7.43 -0.93
C LYS A 188 -12.01 -8.41 -1.95
N LEU A 189 -11.89 -9.72 -1.69
CA LEU A 189 -12.44 -10.75 -2.57
C LEU A 189 -13.99 -10.66 -2.64
N ASN A 190 -14.63 -10.39 -1.50
CA ASN A 190 -16.07 -10.14 -1.41
C ASN A 190 -16.46 -8.86 -2.17
N LEU A 191 -15.65 -7.79 -2.10
CA LEU A 191 -15.88 -6.57 -2.89
C LEU A 191 -15.80 -6.84 -4.40
N TYR A 192 -14.77 -7.55 -4.87
CA TYR A 192 -14.65 -7.93 -6.29
C TYR A 192 -15.83 -8.79 -6.74
N PHE A 193 -16.24 -9.76 -5.92
CA PHE A 193 -17.39 -10.61 -6.20
C PHE A 193 -18.69 -9.79 -6.33
N ARG A 194 -18.93 -8.83 -5.42
CA ARG A 194 -20.10 -7.93 -5.48
C ARG A 194 -20.10 -7.05 -6.73
N VAL A 195 -18.94 -6.50 -7.11
CA VAL A 195 -18.81 -5.68 -8.33
C VAL A 195 -19.11 -6.51 -9.57
N ILE A 196 -18.57 -7.74 -9.65
CA ILE A 196 -18.86 -8.66 -10.75
C ILE A 196 -20.35 -9.01 -10.80
N LEU A 197 -20.97 -9.30 -9.66
CA LEU A 197 -22.40 -9.61 -9.58
C LEU A 197 -23.26 -8.41 -10.02
N MET A 198 -22.89 -7.19 -9.62
CA MET A 198 -23.58 -5.96 -10.04
C MET A 198 -23.46 -5.72 -11.55
N LEU A 199 -22.28 -5.92 -12.13
CA LEU A 199 -22.09 -5.81 -13.59
C LEU A 199 -22.92 -6.85 -14.34
N LEU A 200 -22.97 -8.09 -13.86
CA LEU A 200 -23.82 -9.13 -14.43
C LEU A 200 -25.31 -8.78 -14.32
N LEU A 201 -25.74 -8.20 -13.20
CA LEU A 201 -27.11 -7.73 -13.01
C LEU A 201 -27.44 -6.58 -13.97
N ILE A 202 -26.56 -5.61 -14.15
CA ILE A 202 -26.72 -4.51 -15.13
C ILE A 202 -26.81 -5.08 -16.55
N ILE A 203 -25.96 -6.03 -16.91
CA ILE A 203 -26.00 -6.71 -18.22
C ILE A 203 -27.33 -7.47 -18.39
N TYR A 204 -27.80 -8.15 -17.34
CA TYR A 204 -29.08 -8.87 -17.36
C TYR A 204 -30.25 -7.90 -17.53
N ILE A 205 -30.29 -6.82 -16.75
CA ILE A 205 -31.32 -5.78 -16.83
C ILE A 205 -31.31 -5.16 -18.20
N THR A 206 -30.17 -4.70 -18.72
CA THR A 206 -30.08 -4.09 -20.06
C THR A 206 -30.49 -5.04 -21.18
N LYS A 207 -30.15 -6.33 -21.11
CA LYS A 207 -30.65 -7.35 -22.04
C LYS A 207 -32.16 -7.53 -21.95
N LYS A 208 -32.71 -7.67 -20.74
CA LYS A 208 -34.16 -7.81 -20.52
C LYS A 208 -34.92 -6.56 -20.94
N TRP A 209 -34.39 -5.37 -20.67
CA TRP A 209 -34.96 -4.08 -21.03
C TRP A 209 -35.02 -3.92 -22.56
N LYS A 210 -33.94 -4.28 -23.28
CA LYS A 210 -33.93 -4.35 -24.75
C LYS A 210 -34.98 -5.33 -25.29
N ILE A 211 -35.15 -6.50 -24.66
CA ILE A 211 -36.17 -7.48 -25.05
C ILE A 211 -37.58 -6.92 -24.81
N MET A 212 -37.84 -6.29 -23.66
CA MET A 212 -39.14 -5.67 -23.34
C MET A 212 -39.48 -4.54 -24.31
N LEU A 213 -38.52 -3.66 -24.65
CA LEU A 213 -38.70 -2.63 -25.68
C LEU A 213 -39.01 -3.24 -27.05
N LYS A 214 -38.33 -4.33 -27.42
CA LYS A 214 -38.60 -5.03 -28.67
C LYS A 214 -40.00 -5.64 -28.69
N ILE A 215 -40.44 -6.25 -27.59
CA ILE A 215 -41.79 -6.81 -27.43
C ILE A 215 -42.85 -5.69 -27.52
N GLN A 216 -42.65 -4.57 -26.82
CA GLN A 216 -43.54 -3.40 -26.93
C GLN A 216 -43.60 -2.86 -28.37
N GLY A 217 -42.47 -2.82 -29.08
CA GLY A 217 -42.39 -2.51 -30.51
C GLY A 217 -43.19 -3.46 -31.40
N TYR A 218 -43.14 -4.77 -31.14
CA TYR A 218 -43.92 -5.77 -31.88
C TYR A 218 -45.44 -5.64 -31.63
N TRP A 219 -45.85 -5.33 -30.40
CA TRP A 219 -47.26 -5.06 -30.10
C TRP A 219 -47.78 -3.82 -30.84
N LEU A 220 -46.96 -2.77 -30.96
CA LEU A 220 -47.32 -1.57 -31.75
C LEU A 220 -47.45 -1.87 -33.24
N LEU A 221 -46.55 -2.67 -33.80
CA LEU A 221 -46.63 -3.15 -35.18
C LEU A 221 -47.88 -4.00 -35.43
N LEU A 222 -48.22 -4.91 -34.50
CA LEU A 222 -49.42 -5.74 -34.58
C LEU A 222 -50.71 -4.91 -34.43
N CYS A 223 -50.75 -3.96 -33.51
CA CYS A 223 -51.87 -3.02 -33.40
C CYS A 223 -52.01 -2.18 -34.67
N GLY A 224 -50.92 -1.62 -35.19
CA GLY A 224 -50.92 -0.84 -36.43
C GLY A 224 -51.43 -1.65 -37.62
N LEU A 225 -50.92 -2.86 -37.83
CA LEU A 225 -51.39 -3.77 -38.87
C LEU A 225 -52.86 -4.18 -38.68
N GLY A 226 -53.29 -4.40 -37.44
CA GLY A 226 -54.69 -4.69 -37.11
C GLY A 226 -55.63 -3.53 -37.48
N PHE A 227 -55.25 -2.29 -37.16
CA PHE A 227 -56.03 -1.11 -37.53
C PHE A 227 -56.10 -0.90 -39.05
N SER A 228 -54.99 -1.11 -39.77
CA SER A 228 -54.97 -1.04 -41.23
C SER A 228 -55.87 -2.10 -41.87
N LEU A 229 -55.88 -3.33 -41.32
CA LEU A 229 -56.73 -4.41 -41.81
C LEU A 229 -58.22 -4.11 -41.57
N ILE A 230 -58.57 -3.58 -40.40
CA ILE A 230 -59.96 -3.19 -40.08
C ILE A 230 -60.43 -2.09 -41.04
N ALA A 231 -59.63 -1.04 -41.26
CA ALA A 231 -59.95 0.03 -42.21
C ALA A 231 -60.15 -0.51 -43.64
N TRP A 232 -59.33 -1.47 -44.06
CA TRP A 232 -59.46 -2.07 -45.39
C TRP A 232 -60.74 -2.89 -45.53
N ILE A 233 -61.12 -3.62 -44.47
CA ILE A 233 -62.38 -4.37 -44.43
C ILE A 233 -63.57 -3.42 -44.47
N THR A 234 -63.55 -2.33 -43.70
CA THR A 234 -64.67 -1.38 -43.65
C THR A 234 -64.83 -0.61 -44.96
N ASP A 235 -63.74 -0.13 -45.57
CA ASP A 235 -63.75 0.47 -46.91
C ASP A 235 -64.31 -0.49 -47.96
N PHE A 236 -63.91 -1.77 -47.91
CA PHE A 236 -64.43 -2.80 -48.82
C PHE A 236 -65.94 -3.05 -48.64
N VAL A 237 -66.42 -3.11 -47.39
CA VAL A 237 -67.86 -3.26 -47.09
C VAL A 237 -68.65 -2.02 -47.52
N LEU A 238 -68.07 -0.83 -47.38
CA LEU A 238 -68.68 0.44 -47.77
C LEU A 238 -68.84 0.53 -49.30
N LEU A 239 -67.84 0.07 -50.04
CA LEU A 239 -67.88 -0.10 -51.51
C LEU A 239 -69.01 -1.04 -51.95
N LEU A 240 -69.21 -2.15 -51.24
CA LEU A 240 -70.22 -3.15 -51.58
C LEU A 240 -71.65 -2.71 -51.23
N THR A 241 -71.84 -2.10 -50.06
CA THR A 241 -73.18 -1.82 -49.53
C THR A 241 -73.68 -0.41 -49.83
N ARG A 242 -72.79 0.53 -50.20
CA ARG A 242 -73.06 1.98 -50.34
C ARG A 242 -73.80 2.59 -49.14
N ASN A 243 -73.66 1.99 -47.96
CA ASN A 243 -74.37 2.43 -46.77
C ASN A 243 -73.61 3.60 -46.09
N PRO A 244 -74.19 4.82 -46.05
CA PRO A 244 -73.50 6.00 -45.52
C PRO A 244 -73.24 5.92 -44.01
N TYR A 245 -73.92 5.04 -43.27
CA TYR A 245 -73.69 4.89 -41.82
C TYR A 245 -72.37 4.20 -41.49
N ILE A 246 -71.78 3.44 -42.42
CA ILE A 246 -70.47 2.78 -42.22
C ILE A 246 -69.34 3.82 -42.22
N PHE A 247 -69.48 4.90 -43.00
CA PHE A 247 -68.52 6.01 -43.03
C PHE A 247 -68.37 6.69 -41.66
N TYR A 248 -69.48 6.86 -40.94
CA TYR A 248 -69.46 7.44 -39.59
C TYR A 248 -68.79 6.50 -38.58
N PHE A 249 -68.91 5.18 -38.75
CA PHE A 249 -68.24 4.20 -37.91
C PHE A 249 -66.71 4.26 -38.09
N ASP A 250 -66.23 4.39 -39.33
CA ASP A 250 -64.80 4.54 -39.63
C ASP A 250 -64.21 5.84 -39.07
N LEU A 251 -64.95 6.95 -39.18
CA LEU A 251 -64.52 8.23 -38.63
C LEU A 251 -64.36 8.18 -37.10
N VAL A 252 -65.30 7.53 -36.42
CA VAL A 252 -65.24 7.34 -34.96
C VAL A 252 -64.09 6.41 -34.57
N LEU A 253 -63.86 5.31 -35.30
CA LEU A 253 -62.76 4.39 -35.04
C LEU A 253 -61.39 5.08 -35.22
N PHE A 254 -61.27 5.92 -36.25
CA PHE A 254 -60.09 6.74 -36.49
C PHE A 254 -59.86 7.76 -35.37
N MET A 255 -60.90 8.47 -34.91
CA MET A 255 -60.77 9.41 -33.79
C MET A 255 -60.36 8.71 -32.49
N VAL A 256 -60.94 7.55 -32.17
CA VAL A 256 -60.60 6.78 -30.97
C VAL A 256 -59.14 6.31 -31.01
N SER A 257 -58.70 5.76 -32.15
CA SER A 257 -57.30 5.34 -32.31
C SER A 257 -56.30 6.49 -32.20
N ALA A 258 -56.61 7.67 -32.75
CA ALA A 258 -55.78 8.88 -32.61
C ALA A 258 -55.63 9.33 -31.14
N VAL A 259 -56.70 9.24 -30.34
CA VAL A 259 -56.67 9.58 -28.91
C VAL A 259 -55.80 8.59 -28.12
N PHE A 260 -55.89 7.29 -28.40
CA PHE A 260 -55.04 6.28 -27.75
C PHE A 260 -53.56 6.43 -28.11
N ILE A 261 -53.25 6.75 -29.38
CA ILE A 261 -51.87 7.02 -29.83
C ILE A 261 -51.33 8.30 -29.16
N GLY A 262 -52.13 9.37 -29.08
CA GLY A 262 -51.75 10.63 -28.44
C GLY A 262 -51.51 10.50 -26.93
N ALA A 263 -52.41 9.78 -26.21
CA ALA A 263 -52.23 9.51 -24.79
C ALA A 263 -50.99 8.66 -24.51
N TRP A 264 -50.63 7.74 -25.41
CA TRP A 264 -49.43 6.92 -25.29
C TRP A 264 -48.14 7.70 -25.59
N PHE A 265 -48.16 8.62 -26.55
CA PHE A 265 -47.03 9.52 -26.82
C PHE A 265 -46.74 10.41 -25.60
N LEU A 266 -47.79 10.93 -24.95
CA LEU A 266 -47.69 11.67 -23.70
C LEU A 266 -47.08 10.82 -22.56
N LEU A 267 -47.46 9.55 -22.42
CA LEU A 267 -46.89 8.66 -21.41
C LEU A 267 -45.40 8.35 -21.65
N ILE A 268 -44.95 8.26 -22.91
CA ILE A 268 -43.51 8.11 -23.24
C ILE A 268 -42.74 9.37 -22.85
N VAL A 269 -43.22 10.54 -23.27
CA VAL A 269 -42.58 11.82 -22.98
C VAL A 269 -42.49 12.06 -21.47
N MET A 270 -43.57 11.79 -20.73
CA MET A 270 -43.55 11.92 -19.26
C MET A 270 -42.58 10.94 -18.59
N ARG A 271 -42.34 9.76 -19.18
CA ARG A 271 -41.41 8.75 -18.65
C ARG A 271 -39.94 9.06 -18.95
N GLU A 272 -39.63 9.61 -20.13
CA GLU A 272 -38.27 10.08 -20.45
C GLU A 272 -37.88 11.31 -19.64
N GLU A 273 -38.84 12.18 -19.30
CA GLU A 273 -38.64 13.31 -18.39
C GLU A 273 -38.61 12.90 -16.90
N GLY A 274 -38.73 11.61 -16.58
CA GLY A 274 -38.67 11.09 -15.20
C GLY A 274 -39.83 11.52 -14.29
N LYS A 275 -40.97 11.92 -14.88
CA LYS A 275 -42.17 12.39 -14.17
C LYS A 275 -43.17 11.28 -13.84
N LEU A 276 -42.79 10.01 -14.09
CA LEU A 276 -43.58 8.80 -13.90
C LEU A 276 -42.71 7.64 -13.41
#